data_AF-A0A3S4GJB3-F1
#
_entry.id   AF-A0A3S4GJB3-F1
#
_cell.length_a   1.000
_cell.length_b   1.000
_cell.length_c   1.000
_cell.angle_alpha   90.00
_cell.angle_beta   90.00
_cell.angle_gamma   90.00
#
_symmetry.space_group_name_H-M   'P 1'
#
loop_
_entity.id
_entity.type
_entity.pdbx_description
1 polymer ?
#
loop_
_entity_poly.entity_id
_entity_poly.type
_entity_poly.pdbx_seq_one_letter_code
_entity_poly.pdbx_strand_id
1 'polypeptide(L)' 'MGQAIAESGVPRDELFITTKIWIENLSKDKLIVSLQESLQKLRTDYVDLTLIHWHHRTMRLPLKSLWQP' A
#
# COMPACT_ATOMS: atom_id res chain seq x y z
N MET A 1 7.20 7.19 -11.13
CA MET A 1 6.33 7.97 -10.19
C MET A 1 7.15 8.81 -9.23
N GLY A 2 7.96 8.24 -8.32
CA GLY A 2 8.77 9.06 -7.39
C GLY A 2 9.68 10.10 -8.06
N GLN A 3 10.31 9.75 -9.18
CA GLN A 3 11.08 10.71 -9.98
C GLN A 3 10.23 11.85 -10.55
N ALA A 4 9.04 11.55 -11.10
CA ALA A 4 8.15 12.58 -11.63
C ALA A 4 7.63 13.53 -10.55
N ILE A 5 7.39 13.03 -9.34
CA ILE A 5 7.07 13.86 -8.16
C ILE A 5 8.23 14.81 -7.87
N ALA A 6 9.46 14.30 -7.79
CA ALA A 6 10.65 15.11 -7.52
C ALA A 6 10.93 16.16 -8.62
N GLU A 7 10.68 15.83 -9.88
CA GLU A 7 10.89 16.74 -11.03
C GLU A 7 9.74 17.75 -11.20
N SER A 8 8.59 17.54 -10.58
CA SER A 8 7.41 18.42 -10.74
C SER A 8 7.59 19.81 -10.12
N GLY A 9 8.50 19.96 -9.15
CA GLY A 9 8.66 21.20 -8.38
C GLY A 9 7.50 21.54 -7.45
N VAL A 10 6.46 20.70 -7.37
CA VAL A 10 5.32 20.89 -6.46
C VAL A 10 5.75 20.53 -5.02
N PRO A 11 5.51 21.39 -4.03
CA PRO A 11 5.76 21.07 -2.63
C PRO A 11 5.06 19.77 -2.19
N ARG A 12 5.74 18.96 -1.37
CA ARG A 12 5.23 17.64 -0.97
C ARG A 12 3.89 17.73 -0.23
N ASP A 13 3.69 18.76 0.58
CA ASP A 13 2.47 19.03 1.36
C ASP A 13 1.27 19.48 0.50
N GLU A 14 1.50 19.86 -0.75
CA GLU A 14 0.45 20.13 -1.74
C GLU A 14 0.01 18.86 -2.52
N LEU A 15 0.68 17.74 -2.31
CA LEU A 15 0.40 16.47 -2.99
C LEU A 15 -0.35 15.49 -2.07
N PHE A 16 -1.39 14.84 -2.61
CA PHE A 16 -2.04 13.71 -1.95
C PHE A 16 -1.59 12.40 -2.61
N ILE A 17 -0.70 11.66 -1.94
CA ILE A 17 -0.10 10.42 -2.46
C ILE A 17 -0.78 9.21 -1.81
N THR A 18 -1.35 8.35 -2.65
CA THR A 18 -1.90 7.05 -2.24
C THR A 18 -1.06 5.91 -2.78
N THR A 19 -0.72 4.94 -1.93
CA THR A 19 -0.12 3.66 -2.34
C THR A 19 -0.99 2.48 -1.91
N LYS A 20 -0.68 1.28 -2.43
CA LYS A 20 -1.40 0.06 -2.12
C LYS A 20 -0.44 -1.06 -1.74
N ILE A 21 -0.77 -1.82 -0.71
CA ILE A 21 -0.02 -3.00 -0.26
C ILE A 21 -0.70 -4.24 -0.81
N TRP A 22 0.07 -5.12 -1.43
CA TRP A 22 -0.39 -6.43 -1.90
C TRP A 22 -0.68 -7.37 -0.72
N ILE A 23 -1.72 -8.21 -0.83
CA ILE A 23 -2.17 -9.07 0.26
C ILE A 23 -1.07 -10.03 0.77
N GLU A 24 -0.17 -10.45 -0.12
CA GLU A 24 0.97 -11.30 0.15
C GLU A 24 1.98 -10.67 1.13
N ASN A 25 1.92 -9.34 1.28
CA ASN A 25 2.81 -8.56 2.14
C ASN A 25 2.15 -8.11 3.45
N LEU A 26 0.96 -8.58 3.80
CA LEU A 26 0.27 -8.20 5.05
C LEU A 26 0.75 -8.94 6.30
N SER A 27 1.63 -9.94 6.16
CA SER A 27 2.20 -10.61 7.33
C SER A 27 3.06 -9.64 8.15
N LYS A 28 3.12 -9.85 9.48
CA LYS A 28 3.76 -8.92 10.43
C LYS A 28 5.21 -8.58 10.06
N ASP A 29 5.93 -9.57 9.54
CA ASP A 29 7.33 -9.50 9.09
C ASP A 29 7.51 -8.77 7.75
N LYS A 30 6.50 -8.78 6.87
CA LYS A 30 6.58 -8.21 5.52
C LYS A 30 5.95 -6.83 5.37
N LEU A 31 4.96 -6.51 6.21
CA LEU A 31 4.17 -5.30 6.08
C LEU A 31 5.04 -4.04 6.15
N ILE A 32 5.87 -3.94 7.19
CA ILE A 32 6.73 -2.77 7.40
C ILE A 32 7.79 -2.67 6.30
N VAL A 33 8.41 -3.79 5.92
CA VAL A 33 9.43 -3.83 4.87
C VAL A 33 8.84 -3.38 3.52
N SER A 34 7.68 -3.92 3.13
CA SER A 34 7.01 -3.56 1.88
C SER A 34 6.58 -2.08 1.83
N LEU A 35 6.20 -1.50 2.96
CA LEU A 35 5.89 -0.08 3.07
C LEU A 35 7.15 0.78 2.94
N GLN A 36 8.24 0.42 3.61
CA GLN A 36 9.52 1.11 3.49
C GLN A 36 10.05 1.10 2.05
N GLU A 37 9.95 -0.03 1.35
CA GLU A 37 10.30 -0.11 -0.07
C GLU A 37 9.43 0.81 -0.94
N SER A 38 8.13 0.91 -0.61
CA SER A 38 7.22 1.79 -1.34
C SER A 38 7.60 3.26 -1.16
N LEU A 39 7.93 3.68 0.08
CA LEU A 39 8.42 5.01 0.39
C LEU A 39 9.73 5.34 -0.34
N GLN A 40 10.69 4.40 -0.37
CA GLN A 40 11.94 4.55 -1.12
C GLN A 40 11.70 4.71 -2.62
N LYS A 41 10.82 3.89 -3.21
CA LYS A 41 10.46 3.98 -4.65
C LYS A 41 9.72 5.28 -4.99
N LEU A 42 8.92 5.78 -4.06
CA LEU A 42 8.21 7.06 -4.19
C LEU A 42 9.07 8.27 -3.83
N ARG A 43 10.25 8.07 -3.22
CA ARG A 43 11.17 9.13 -2.79
C ARG A 43 10.50 10.14 -1.84
N THR A 44 9.75 9.63 -0.87
CA THR A 44 9.03 10.42 0.15
C THR A 44 9.10 9.68 1.47
N ASP A 45 9.08 10.41 2.57
CA ASP A 45 9.10 9.83 3.92
C ASP A 45 7.72 9.33 4.38
N TYR A 46 6.66 9.80 3.73
CA TYR A 46 5.29 9.41 4.04
C TYR A 46 4.36 9.40 2.80
N VAL A 47 3.25 8.68 2.93
CA VAL A 47 2.09 8.72 2.04
C VAL A 47 0.86 9.14 2.83
N ASP A 48 -0.09 9.76 2.17
CA ASP A 48 -1.31 10.29 2.79
C ASP A 48 -2.33 9.16 3.02
N LEU A 49 -2.30 8.13 2.17
CA LEU A 49 -3.18 6.97 2.26
C LEU A 49 -2.48 5.69 1.81
N THR A 50 -2.65 4.64 2.60
CA THR A 50 -2.27 3.28 2.24
C THR A 50 -3.51 2.41 2.17
N LEU A 51 -3.71 1.73 1.03
CA LEU A 51 -4.81 0.80 0.83
C LEU A 51 -4.32 -0.64 0.85
N ILE A 52 -5.16 -1.56 1.29
CA ILE A 52 -4.93 -3.00 1.10
C ILE A 52 -5.44 -3.36 -0.29
N HIS A 53 -4.53 -3.82 -1.14
CA HIS A 53 -4.83 -4.23 -2.49
C HIS A 53 -5.35 -5.67 -2.50
N TRP A 54 -6.66 -5.83 -2.65
CA TRP A 54 -7.30 -7.14 -2.82
C TRP A 54 -7.60 -7.41 -4.29
N HIS A 55 -7.04 -8.48 -4.86
CA HIS A 55 -7.43 -8.97 -6.18
C HIS A 55 -8.53 -10.02 -6.05
N HIS A 56 -9.77 -9.63 -6.35
CA HIS A 56 -10.86 -10.60 -6.45
C HIS A 56 -10.81 -11.27 -7.84
N ARG A 57 -10.15 -12.44 -7.95
CA ARG A 57 -10.26 -13.24 -9.19
C ARG A 57 -10.90 -14.61 -9.00
N THR A 58 -10.60 -15.36 -7.94
CA THR A 58 -11.41 -16.55 -7.58
C THR A 58 -11.04 -17.00 -6.18
N MET A 59 -11.81 -16.59 -5.17
CA MET A 59 -11.70 -17.19 -3.84
C MET A 59 -13.12 -17.48 -3.37
N ARG A 60 -13.56 -18.73 -3.53
CA ARG A 60 -14.66 -19.27 -2.73
C ARG A 60 -14.14 -19.31 -1.30
N LEU A 61 -14.31 -18.22 -0.56
CA LEU A 61 -14.23 -18.30 0.89
C LEU A 61 -15.46 -19.11 1.34
N PRO A 62 -15.30 -20.25 2.04
CA PRO A 62 -16.41 -20.79 2.79
C PRO A 62 -16.69 -19.78 3.91
N LEU A 63 -17.65 -18.89 3.68
CA LEU A 63 -18.11 -17.85 4.61
C LEU A 63 -18.54 -18.40 5.99
N LYS A 64 -18.53 -19.72 6.19
CA LYS A 64 -18.93 -20.41 7.42
C LYS A 64 -17.82 -20.64 8.46
N SER A 65 -16.53 -20.46 8.14
CA SER A 65 -15.46 -20.79 9.11
C SER A 65 -14.89 -19.60 9.89
N LEU A 66 -15.31 -18.37 9.59
CA LEU A 66 -14.81 -17.14 10.23
C LEU A 66 -15.80 -16.50 11.22
N TRP A 67 -16.98 -17.10 11.41
CA TRP A 67 -17.95 -16.66 12.41
C TRP A 67 -18.61 -17.89 13.04
N GLN A 68 -18.10 -18.29 14.20
CA GLN A 68 -18.79 -19.15 15.15
C GLN A 68 -19.09 -18.26 16.36
N PRO A 69 -20.35 -18.20 16.85
CA PRO A 69 -20.72 -17.42 18.03
C PRO A 69 -20.01 -17.93 19.30
#